data_AF-A0A9X9LKI6-F1
#
_entry.id   AF-A0A9X9LKI6-F1
#
_cell.length_a   1.000
_cell.length_b   1.000
_cell.length_c   1.000
_cell.angle_alpha   90.00
_cell.angle_beta   90.00
_cell.angle_gamma   90.00
#
_symmetry.space_group_name_H-M   'P 1'
#
loop_
_entity.id
_entity.type
_entity.pdbx_description
1 polymer ?
#
loop_
_entity_poly.entity_id
_entity_poly.type
_entity_poly.pdbx_seq_one_letter_code
_entity_poly.pdbx_strand_id
1 'polypeptide(L)'
;MFNNCEVVLGNLEITYMQKNYDLSFLKTIQEVAGYVLIALNTVEKIPLENLQIIRGNVLYENTHALSVLSNYGTNKTGLQELPLRNLHGERPRARGHCGCRCSANRS
;
A
#
# COMPACT_ATOMS: atom_id res chain seq x y z
N MET A 1 6.95 2.19 16.71
CA MET A 1 5.47 2.17 16.79
C MET A 1 4.82 1.04 15.98
N PHE A 2 5.50 0.36 15.03
CA PHE A 2 4.91 -0.70 14.19
C PHE A 2 5.42 -2.12 14.47
N ASN A 3 5.99 -2.40 15.66
CA ASN A 3 6.56 -3.72 15.94
C ASN A 3 5.43 -4.76 16.14
N ASN A 4 5.48 -5.89 15.43
CA ASN A 4 4.42 -6.93 15.40
C ASN A 4 3.03 -6.44 14.95
N CYS A 5 2.97 -5.42 14.10
CA CYS A 5 1.72 -4.92 13.54
C CYS A 5 1.45 -5.58 12.18
N GLU A 6 0.33 -6.30 12.06
CA GLU A 6 -0.13 -6.88 10.80
C GLU A 6 -1.08 -5.92 10.05
N VAL A 7 -1.86 -5.12 10.78
CA VAL A 7 -2.87 -4.21 10.22
C VAL A 7 -2.69 -2.81 10.76
N VAL A 8 -2.49 -1.84 9.86
CA VAL A 8 -2.43 -0.42 10.19
C VAL A 8 -3.81 0.20 9.96
N LEU A 9 -4.48 0.60 11.05
CA LEU A 9 -5.83 1.21 11.00
C LEU A 9 -5.85 2.63 10.43
N GLY A 10 -4.70 3.30 10.38
CA GLY A 10 -4.54 4.64 9.84
C GLY A 10 -3.75 4.65 8.52
N ASN A 11 -2.94 5.68 8.36
CA ASN A 11 -2.01 5.81 7.24
C ASN A 11 -0.64 5.22 7.61
N LEU A 12 0.06 4.68 6.63
CA LEU A 12 1.46 4.29 6.78
C LEU A 12 2.34 5.33 6.10
N GLU A 13 3.06 6.13 6.89
CA GLU A 13 3.97 7.15 6.39
C GLU A 13 5.41 6.76 6.69
N ILE A 14 6.19 6.52 5.64
CA ILE A 14 7.61 6.21 5.71
C ILE A 14 8.32 7.40 5.09
N THR A 15 8.83 8.29 5.93
CA THR A 15 9.49 9.52 5.49
C THR A 15 10.82 9.75 6.19
N TYR A 16 11.74 10.42 5.48
CA TYR A 16 13.05 10.81 6.01
C TYR A 16 13.92 9.68 6.57
N MET A 17 13.70 8.43 6.15
CA MET A 17 14.52 7.29 6.57
C MET A 17 15.91 7.36 5.93
N GLN A 18 16.95 7.24 6.76
CA GLN A 18 18.34 7.31 6.31
C GLN A 18 18.88 5.93 5.90
N LYS A 19 20.00 5.92 5.16
CA LYS A 19 20.62 4.72 4.58
C LYS A 19 20.77 3.52 5.52
N ASN A 20 21.08 3.77 6.80
CA ASN A 20 21.44 2.71 7.76
C ASN A 20 20.30 2.34 8.73
N TYR A 21 19.07 2.81 8.49
CA TYR A 21 17.94 2.45 9.35
C TYR A 21 17.46 1.03 9.07
N ASP A 22 17.30 0.24 10.13
CA ASP A 22 16.64 -1.06 10.03
C ASP A 22 15.13 -0.88 9.94
N LEU A 23 14.57 -1.24 8.79
CA LEU A 23 13.14 -1.24 8.49
C LEU A 23 12.54 -2.65 8.47
N SER A 24 13.22 -3.64 9.04
CA SER A 24 12.78 -5.04 9.09
C SER A 24 11.39 -5.23 9.69
N PHE A 25 10.99 -4.37 10.64
CA PHE A 25 9.66 -4.38 11.24
C PHE A 25 8.53 -4.16 10.22
N LEU A 26 8.79 -3.49 9.09
CA LEU A 26 7.78 -3.29 8.05
C LEU A 26 7.37 -4.59 7.36
N LYS A 27 8.19 -5.64 7.45
CA LYS A 27 7.87 -6.95 6.88
C LYS A 27 6.62 -7.55 7.50
N THR A 28 6.22 -7.19 8.71
CA THR A 28 5.03 -7.77 9.34
C THR A 28 3.72 -7.18 8.81
N ILE A 29 3.78 -5.99 8.20
CA ILE A 29 2.58 -5.28 7.76
C ILE A 29 1.98 -5.99 6.55
N GLN A 30 0.70 -6.33 6.67
CA GLN A 30 -0.10 -6.98 5.63
C GLN A 30 -1.16 -6.05 5.08
N GLU A 31 -1.71 -5.16 5.90
CA GLU A 31 -2.82 -4.31 5.48
C GLU A 31 -2.67 -2.88 6.00
N VAL A 32 -3.04 -1.91 5.16
CA VAL A 32 -3.16 -0.50 5.52
C VAL A 32 -4.57 -0.01 5.17
N ALA A 33 -5.29 0.52 6.15
CA ALA A 33 -6.66 0.99 5.96
C ALA A 33 -6.72 2.36 5.25
N GLY A 34 -5.78 3.26 5.56
CA GLY A 34 -5.65 4.56 4.92
C GLY A 34 -4.82 4.51 3.64
N TYR A 35 -3.95 5.52 3.47
CA TYR A 35 -2.96 5.55 2.40
C TYR A 35 -1.58 5.10 2.88
N VAL A 36 -0.71 4.81 1.91
CA VAL A 36 0.72 4.58 2.12
C VAL A 36 1.51 5.69 1.42
N LEU A 37 2.29 6.44 2.20
CA LEU A 37 3.20 7.48 1.70
C LEU A 37 4.64 7.06 1.93
N ILE A 38 5.41 6.97 0.86
CA ILE A 38 6.85 6.69 0.89
C ILE A 38 7.54 7.90 0.28
N ALA A 39 8.07 8.80 1.12
CA ALA A 39 8.63 10.04 0.63
C ALA A 39 9.94 10.48 1.29
N LEU A 40 10.82 11.11 0.53
CA LEU A 40 12.04 11.76 1.06
C LEU A 40 12.99 10.79 1.80
N ASN A 41 12.95 9.51 1.46
CA ASN A 41 13.84 8.51 2.04
C ASN A 41 15.14 8.37 1.26
N THR A 42 16.24 8.13 1.98
CA THR A 42 17.57 7.81 1.42
C THR A 42 18.00 6.37 1.71
N VAL A 43 17.15 5.59 2.39
CA VAL A 43 17.31 4.13 2.55
C VAL A 43 17.24 3.42 1.20
N GLU A 44 18.04 2.37 1.03
CA GLU A 44 18.11 1.63 -0.24
C GLU A 44 16.93 0.68 -0.42
N LYS A 45 16.35 0.16 0.67
CA LYS A 45 15.29 -0.83 0.65
C LYS A 45 14.20 -0.54 1.67
N ILE A 46 12.95 -0.62 1.25
CA ILE A 46 11.77 -0.57 2.13
C ILE A 46 11.03 -1.90 2.02
N PRO A 47 11.20 -2.82 3.00
CA PRO A 47 10.77 -4.21 2.85
C PRO A 47 9.28 -4.43 3.18
N LEU A 48 8.38 -3.91 2.34
CA LEU A 48 6.93 -4.15 2.41
C LEU A 48 6.53 -5.48 1.73
N GLU A 49 7.29 -6.54 2.04
CA GLU A 49 7.20 -7.82 1.35
C GLU A 49 5.83 -8.49 1.54
N ASN A 50 5.22 -8.34 2.71
CA ASN A 50 3.94 -8.96 3.05
C ASN A 50 2.74 -8.03 2.90
N LEU A 51 2.93 -6.79 2.44
CA LEU A 51 1.83 -5.86 2.23
C LEU A 51 0.92 -6.40 1.11
N GLN A 52 -0.32 -6.68 1.45
CA GLN A 52 -1.32 -7.31 0.59
C GLN A 52 -2.32 -6.30 0.04
N ILE A 53 -2.84 -5.43 0.91
CA ILE A 53 -3.95 -4.53 0.57
C ILE A 53 -3.70 -3.14 1.16
N ILE A 54 -3.99 -2.12 0.34
CA ILE A 54 -4.16 -0.74 0.78
C ILE A 54 -5.61 -0.35 0.49
N ARG A 55 -6.43 -0.17 1.54
CA ARG A 55 -7.87 0.04 1.37
C ARG A 55 -8.22 1.43 0.82
N GLY A 56 -7.42 2.44 1.15
CA GLY A 56 -7.65 3.81 0.68
C GLY A 56 -8.92 4.44 1.28
N ASN A 57 -9.27 4.12 2.53
CA ASN A 57 -10.38 4.79 3.24
C ASN A 57 -10.12 6.30 3.38
N VAL A 58 -8.83 6.68 3.39
CA VAL A 58 -8.31 8.04 3.28
C VAL A 58 -7.24 8.04 2.19
N LEU A 59 -7.19 9.09 1.37
CA LEU A 59 -6.26 9.21 0.26
C LEU A 59 -5.27 10.36 0.50
N TYR A 60 -4.01 10.15 0.13
CA TYR A 60 -3.00 11.21 0.09
C TYR A 60 -3.39 12.22 -1.00
N GLU A 61 -3.35 13.51 -0.66
CA GLU A 61 -3.82 14.62 -1.52
C GLU A 61 -5.21 14.35 -2.15
N ASN A 62 -6.09 13.67 -1.41
CA ASN A 62 -7.44 13.28 -1.84
C ASN A 62 -7.51 12.44 -3.14
N THR A 63 -6.39 11.86 -3.58
CA THR A 63 -6.28 11.27 -4.92
C THR A 63 -5.62 9.89 -4.94
N HIS A 64 -4.64 9.64 -4.06
CA HIS A 64 -3.82 8.43 -4.14
C HIS A 64 -3.87 7.60 -2.85
N ALA A 65 -4.08 6.29 -2.98
CA ALA A 65 -3.93 5.35 -1.87
C ALA A 65 -2.46 4.94 -1.64
N LEU A 66 -1.62 5.05 -2.67
CA LEU A 66 -0.18 4.79 -2.60
C LEU A 66 0.56 5.91 -3.33
N SER A 67 1.51 6.56 -2.64
CA SER A 67 2.35 7.60 -3.22
C SER A 67 3.82 7.37 -2.87
N VAL A 68 4.68 7.38 -3.89
CA VAL A 68 6.14 7.18 -3.76
C VAL A 68 6.86 8.40 -4.36
N LEU A 69 7.37 9.29 -3.51
CA LEU A 69 7.78 10.64 -3.90
C LEU A 69 9.21 10.98 -3.44
N SER A 70 10.08 11.41 -4.35
CA SER A 70 11.38 12.01 -4.01
C SER A 70 12.26 11.20 -3.05
N ASN A 71 12.32 9.88 -3.21
CA ASN A 71 13.15 8.99 -2.38
C ASN A 71 14.60 8.91 -2.88
N TYR A 72 15.27 10.06 -2.97
CA TYR A 72 16.68 10.17 -3.35
C TYR A 72 17.37 11.29 -2.57
N GLY A 73 18.65 11.09 -2.27
CA GLY A 73 19.52 12.08 -1.64
C GLY A 73 20.30 12.92 -2.66
N THR A 74 21.16 13.80 -2.14
CA THR A 74 21.99 14.73 -2.93
C THR A 74 22.89 14.02 -3.95
N ASN A 75 23.37 12.81 -3.63
CA ASN A 75 24.22 12.00 -4.51
C ASN A 75 23.42 11.15 -5.51
N LYS A 76 22.12 11.42 -5.70
CA LYS A 76 21.18 10.59 -6.49
C LYS A 76 21.06 9.15 -6.01
N THR A 77 21.55 8.86 -4.81
CA THR A 77 21.38 7.58 -4.12
C THR A 77 20.14 7.64 -3.25
N GLY A 78 19.31 6.60 -3.27
CA GLY A 78 18.13 6.51 -2.43
C GLY A 78 17.46 5.16 -2.57
N LEU A 79 16.13 5.15 -2.59
CA LEU A 79 15.34 3.93 -2.66
C LEU A 79 15.61 3.19 -3.99
N GLN A 80 16.08 1.96 -3.89
CA GLN A 80 16.35 1.06 -5.02
C GLN A 80 15.37 -0.12 -5.03
N GLU A 81 15.00 -0.62 -3.85
CA GLU A 81 14.13 -1.77 -3.70
C GLU A 81 12.86 -1.43 -2.94
N LEU A 82 11.72 -1.61 -3.61
CA LEU A 82 10.39 -1.58 -3.01
C LEU A 82 9.62 -2.86 -3.36
N PRO A 83 9.94 -4.00 -2.70
CA PRO A 83 9.36 -5.30 -3.02
C PRO A 83 7.90 -5.41 -2.54
N LEU A 84 6.95 -4.99 -3.36
CA LEU A 84 5.49 -5.11 -3.12
C LEU A 84 4.94 -6.42 -3.69
N ARG A 85 5.58 -7.55 -3.38
CA ARG A 85 5.31 -8.84 -4.05
C ARG A 85 3.92 -9.40 -3.78
N ASN A 86 3.35 -9.09 -2.62
CA ASN A 86 2.03 -9.56 -2.20
C ASN A 86 0.92 -8.53 -2.44
N LEU A 87 1.26 -7.31 -2.89
CA LEU A 87 0.29 -6.25 -3.09
C LEU A 87 -0.56 -6.58 -4.31
N HIS A 88 -1.86 -6.72 -4.11
CA HIS A 88 -2.81 -7.04 -5.17
C HIS A 88 -3.98 -6.06 -5.14
N GLY A 89 -4.48 -5.74 -6.33
CA GLY A 89 -5.72 -4.99 -6.45
C GLY A 89 -6.91 -5.91 -6.24
N GLU A 90 -7.80 -5.57 -5.32
CA GLU A 90 -9.15 -6.12 -5.36
C GLU A 90 -9.83 -5.54 -6.59
N ARG A 91 -10.13 -6.39 -7.58
CA ARG A 91 -11.14 -6.02 -8.57
C ARG A 91 -12.42 -5.77 -7.76
N PRO A 92 -13.14 -4.66 -7.99
CA PRO A 92 -14.47 -4.52 -7.41
C PRO A 92 -15.20 -5.81 -7.74
N ARG A 93 -15.65 -6.58 -6.74
CA ARG A 93 -16.60 -7.66 -7.01
C ARG A 93 -17.66 -6.99 -7.85
N ALA A 94 -17.78 -7.42 -9.11
CA ALA A 94 -18.82 -6.91 -10.00
C ALA A 94 -20.08 -6.96 -9.16
N ARG A 95 -20.66 -5.79 -8.83
CA ARG A 95 -21.95 -5.74 -8.16
C ARG A 95 -22.81 -6.66 -8.99
N GLY A 96 -23.29 -7.75 -8.38
CA GLY A 96 -24.13 -8.71 -9.05
C GLY A 96 -25.15 -7.93 -9.86
N HIS A 97 -25.17 -8.19 -11.16
CA HIS A 97 -26.04 -7.60 -12.14
C HIS A 97 -27.42 -7.27 -11.51
N CYS A 98 -27.91 -6.04 -11.63
CA CYS A 98 -29.34 -5.84 -11.82
C CYS A 98 -29.68 -6.41 -13.21
N GLY A 99 -29.62 -7.74 -13.32
CA GLY A 99 -30.07 -8.49 -14.48
C GLY A 99 -31.55 -8.74 -14.29
N CYS A 100 -32.38 -8.20 -15.18
CA CYS A 100 -33.79 -8.55 -15.28
C CYS A 100 -33.91 -10.08 -15.31
N ARG A 101 -34.63 -10.63 -14.34
CA ARG A 101 -34.95 -12.06 -14.28
C ARG A 101 -35.94 -12.34 -15.43
N CYS A 102 -35.48 -12.93 -16.53
CA CYS A 102 -36.39 -13.47 -17.55
C CYS A 102 -37.17 -14.64 -16.94
N SER A 103 -38.46 -14.45 -16.68
CA SER A 103 -39.38 -15.55 -16.39
C SER A 103 -39.57 -16.37 -17.66
N ALA A 104 -39.06 -17.59 -17.68
CA ALA A 104 -39.48 -18.59 -18.65
C ALA A 104 -40.93 -18.95 -18.34
N ASN A 105 -41.87 -18.33 -19.06
CA ASN A 105 -43.25 -18.81 -19.06
C ASN A 105 -43.28 -20.04 -19.97
N ARG A 106 -43.50 -21.20 -19.36
CA ARG A 106 -43.69 -22.46 -20.05
C ARG A 106 -45.18 -22.58 -20.34
N SER A 107 -45.57 -22.49 -21.60
CA SER A 107 -46.89 -22.87 -22.12
C SER A 107 -46.68 -23.65 -23.40
#